data_AF-A0A2V8QB07-F1
#
_entry.id   AF-A0A2V8QB07-F1
#
_cell.length_a   1.000
_cell.length_b   1.000
_cell.length_c   1.000
_cell.angle_alpha   90.00
_cell.angle_beta   90.00
_cell.angle_gamma   90.00
#
_symmetry.space_group_name_H-M   'P 1'
#
loop_
_entity.id
_entity.type
_entity.pdbx_description
1 polymer ?
#
loop_
_entity_poly.entity_id
_entity_poly.type
_entity_poly.pdbx_seq_one_letter_code
_entity_poly.pdbx_strand_id
1 'polypeptide(L)'
;DLACFSGVGVCGGVGINFFPAGQQWYTSSSGTSHSTPAVSGFAALMRQFFINLGMPPPTPAMTKGLMVNTARYMTGSGANDTLPSNNQGMGEANVNSFFDVFATAHILH
;
A
#
# COMPACT_ATOMS: atom_id res chain seq x y z
N ASP A 1 -26.01 -22.34 -1.16
CA ASP A 1 -25.22 -22.89 -2.29
C ASP A 1 -24.35 -21.83 -2.94
N LEU A 2 -23.05 -22.01 -2.76
CA LEU A 2 -21.96 -21.11 -3.12
C LEU A 2 -21.41 -21.48 -4.50
N ALA A 3 -22.32 -21.78 -5.44
CA ALA A 3 -21.99 -22.46 -6.69
C ALA A 3 -21.26 -21.57 -7.73
N CYS A 4 -21.15 -20.25 -7.48
CA CYS A 4 -20.57 -19.30 -8.45
C CYS A 4 -19.15 -18.84 -8.12
N PHE A 5 -18.65 -19.04 -6.91
CA PHE A 5 -17.30 -18.61 -6.53
C PHE A 5 -16.31 -19.78 -6.69
N SER A 6 -15.58 -19.79 -7.80
CA SER A 6 -14.71 -20.90 -8.18
C SER A 6 -13.26 -20.76 -7.68
N GLY A 7 -12.83 -19.58 -7.21
CA GLY A 7 -11.45 -19.38 -6.74
C GLY A 7 -10.40 -19.66 -7.81
N VAL A 8 -10.71 -19.46 -9.10
CA VAL A 8 -9.77 -19.71 -10.20
C VAL A 8 -9.09 -18.39 -10.61
N GLY A 9 -7.76 -18.42 -10.77
CA GLY A 9 -6.96 -17.33 -11.32
C GLY A 9 -6.31 -16.43 -10.27
N VAL A 10 -7.09 -15.57 -9.63
CA VAL A 10 -6.57 -14.48 -8.78
C VAL A 10 -6.88 -14.71 -7.30
N CYS A 11 -7.92 -15.48 -6.98
CA CYS A 11 -8.47 -15.66 -5.64
C CYS A 11 -8.42 -17.14 -5.23
N GLY A 12 -8.25 -17.47 -3.95
CA GLY A 12 -8.19 -18.83 -3.42
C GLY A 12 -7.14 -18.98 -2.29
N GLY A 13 -7.42 -19.85 -1.34
CA GLY A 13 -6.44 -20.37 -0.38
C GLY A 13 -5.74 -21.63 -0.90
N VAL A 14 -4.73 -22.14 -0.17
CA VAL A 14 -3.98 -23.36 -0.56
C VAL A 14 -4.93 -24.56 -0.66
N GLY A 15 -5.36 -24.89 -1.88
CA GLY A 15 -6.24 -26.03 -2.18
C GLY A 15 -7.73 -25.83 -1.84
N ILE A 16 -8.16 -24.63 -1.45
CA ILE A 16 -9.55 -24.31 -1.06
C ILE A 16 -9.96 -22.90 -1.51
N ASN A 17 -11.25 -22.68 -1.81
CA ASN A 17 -11.71 -21.37 -2.31
C ASN A 17 -11.67 -20.28 -1.23
N PHE A 18 -11.72 -20.64 0.05
CA PHE A 18 -11.86 -19.71 1.17
C PHE A 18 -10.63 -19.73 2.08
N PHE A 19 -10.25 -18.58 2.64
CA PHE A 19 -9.12 -18.47 3.56
C PHE A 19 -9.41 -17.50 4.72
N PRO A 20 -9.07 -17.84 5.98
CA PRO A 20 -8.56 -19.15 6.45
C PRO A 20 -9.59 -20.27 6.27
N ALA A 21 -9.15 -21.53 6.45
CA ALA A 21 -10.02 -22.70 6.29
C ALA A 21 -11.16 -22.71 7.33
N GLY A 22 -12.33 -23.25 6.96
CA GLY A 22 -13.50 -23.37 7.84
C GLY A 22 -14.53 -22.23 7.77
N GLN A 23 -14.44 -21.36 6.76
CA GLN A 23 -15.42 -20.29 6.52
C GLN A 23 -15.72 -20.14 5.01
N GLN A 24 -16.69 -19.27 4.67
CA GLN A 24 -17.23 -19.12 3.30
C GLN A 24 -17.36 -17.67 2.80
N TRP A 25 -16.81 -16.71 3.55
CA TRP A 25 -16.99 -15.26 3.35
C TRP A 25 -15.74 -14.55 2.81
N TYR A 26 -14.56 -15.10 3.06
CA TYR A 26 -13.27 -14.49 2.75
C TYR A 26 -12.40 -15.42 1.93
N THR A 27 -11.60 -14.84 1.05
CA THR A 27 -10.63 -15.54 0.21
C THR A 27 -9.34 -14.73 0.16
N SER A 28 -8.22 -15.42 -0.07
CA SER A 28 -6.94 -14.76 -0.34
C SER A 28 -6.86 -14.46 -1.83
N SER A 29 -6.24 -13.35 -2.23
CA SER A 29 -6.07 -13.02 -3.63
C SER A 29 -4.78 -12.21 -3.87
N SER A 30 -4.19 -12.32 -5.05
CA SER A 30 -2.88 -11.72 -5.40
C SER A 30 -2.95 -10.90 -6.69
N GLY A 31 -2.18 -9.82 -6.78
CA GLY A 31 -2.05 -8.99 -7.98
C GLY A 31 -2.01 -7.49 -7.66
N THR A 32 -1.64 -6.67 -8.65
CA THR A 32 -1.55 -5.21 -8.49
C THR A 32 -2.89 -4.57 -8.14
N SER A 33 -4.01 -5.18 -8.55
CA SER A 33 -5.36 -4.78 -8.14
C SER A 33 -5.59 -4.85 -6.63
N HIS A 34 -4.82 -5.65 -5.88
CA HIS A 34 -4.86 -5.70 -4.42
C HIS A 34 -3.90 -4.69 -3.78
N SER A 35 -2.82 -4.31 -4.47
CA SER A 35 -1.93 -3.23 -4.03
C SER A 35 -2.59 -1.84 -4.17
N THR A 36 -3.35 -1.60 -5.24
CA THR A 36 -4.04 -0.33 -5.49
C THR A 36 -4.92 0.14 -4.32
N PRO A 37 -5.83 -0.68 -3.73
CA PRO A 37 -6.65 -0.25 -2.60
C PRO A 37 -5.83 0.00 -1.32
N ALA A 38 -4.67 -0.65 -1.14
CA ALA A 38 -3.79 -0.35 -0.02
C ALA A 38 -3.17 1.05 -0.16
N VAL A 39 -2.69 1.39 -1.36
CA VAL A 39 -2.13 2.73 -1.66
C VAL A 39 -3.22 3.81 -1.60
N SER A 40 -4.45 3.52 -2.04
CA SER A 40 -5.57 4.47 -1.91
C SER A 40 -5.97 4.69 -0.44
N GLY A 41 -5.94 3.64 0.39
CA GLY A 41 -6.10 3.77 1.84
C GLY A 41 -5.02 4.65 2.46
N PHE A 42 -3.77 4.50 2.04
CA PHE A 42 -2.69 5.39 2.49
C PHE A 42 -2.94 6.86 2.08
N ALA A 43 -3.37 7.12 0.84
CA ALA A 43 -3.74 8.47 0.40
C ALA A 43 -4.88 9.06 1.26
N ALA A 44 -5.87 8.24 1.64
CA ALA A 44 -6.95 8.66 2.50
C ALA A 44 -6.46 9.06 3.90
N LEU A 45 -5.52 8.29 4.47
CA LEU A 45 -4.89 8.62 5.75
C LEU A 45 -4.08 9.92 5.69
N MET A 46 -3.29 10.12 4.63
CA MET A 46 -2.57 11.39 4.41
C MET A 46 -3.55 12.56 4.35
N ARG A 47 -4.64 12.41 3.61
CA ARG A 47 -5.68 13.43 3.50
C ARG A 47 -6.30 13.75 4.87
N GLN A 48 -6.64 12.71 5.63
CA GLN A 48 -7.24 12.88 6.95
C GLN A 48 -6.26 13.53 7.94
N PHE A 49 -4.97 13.21 7.85
CA PHE A 49 -3.93 13.81 8.69
C PHE A 49 -3.85 15.33 8.51
N PHE A 50 -3.82 15.83 7.26
CA PHE A 50 -3.80 17.27 6.99
C PHE A 50 -5.06 17.97 7.52
N ILE A 51 -6.22 17.34 7.37
CA ILE A 51 -7.48 17.87 7.93
C ILE A 51 -7.41 17.96 9.45
N ASN A 52 -6.87 16.95 10.12
CA ASN A 52 -6.73 16.94 11.58
C ASN A 52 -5.76 18.04 12.08
N LEU A 53 -4.79 18.44 11.25
CA LEU A 53 -3.91 19.57 11.52
C LEU A 53 -4.54 20.94 11.21
N GLY A 54 -5.79 20.99 10.74
CA GLY A 54 -6.41 22.23 10.27
C GLY A 54 -5.80 22.77 8.97
N MET A 55 -5.04 21.95 8.24
CA MET A 55 -4.41 22.31 6.97
C MET A 55 -5.32 21.96 5.79
N PRO A 56 -5.17 22.64 4.64
CA PRO A 56 -5.81 22.23 3.41
C PRO A 56 -5.44 20.79 3.03
N PRO A 57 -6.38 19.96 2.57
CA PRO A 57 -6.07 18.62 2.06
C PRO A 57 -4.99 18.66 0.97
N PRO A 58 -4.05 17.70 0.94
CA PRO A 58 -2.98 17.69 -0.04
C PRO A 58 -3.54 17.54 -1.46
N THR A 59 -2.98 18.29 -2.41
CA THR A 59 -3.29 18.13 -3.83
C THR A 59 -2.82 16.75 -4.33
N PRO A 60 -3.35 16.22 -5.45
CA PRO A 60 -2.88 14.95 -5.99
C PRO A 60 -1.36 14.90 -6.22
N ALA A 61 -0.77 16.04 -6.64
CA ALA A 61 0.68 16.16 -6.81
C ALA A 61 1.43 16.10 -5.46
N MET A 62 0.93 16.80 -4.43
CA MET A 62 1.51 16.73 -3.09
C MET A 62 1.39 15.32 -2.49
N THR A 63 0.23 14.68 -2.61
CA THR A 63 0.02 13.30 -2.16
C THR A 63 1.03 12.36 -2.82
N LYS A 64 1.21 12.45 -4.15
CA LYS A 64 2.24 11.68 -4.85
C LYS A 64 3.63 12.00 -4.33
N GLY A 65 3.98 13.28 -4.19
CA GLY A 65 5.29 13.74 -3.71
C GLY A 65 5.63 13.21 -2.32
N LEU A 66 4.67 13.29 -1.39
CA LEU A 66 4.81 12.76 -0.03
C LEU A 66 5.01 11.25 -0.07
N MET A 67 4.18 10.51 -0.82
CA MET A 67 4.29 9.05 -0.92
C MET A 67 5.65 8.59 -1.46
N VAL A 68 6.15 9.21 -2.54
CA VAL A 68 7.40 8.78 -3.17
C VAL A 68 8.62 9.21 -2.37
N ASN A 69 8.55 10.33 -1.64
CA ASN A 69 9.65 10.80 -0.79
C ASN A 69 9.78 9.97 0.49
N THR A 70 8.69 9.36 0.95
CA THR A 70 8.67 8.49 2.14
C THR A 70 8.63 7.01 1.77
N ALA A 71 8.82 6.67 0.50
CA ALA A 71 8.82 5.28 0.04
C ALA A 71 10.06 4.54 0.54
N ARG A 72 9.88 3.25 0.87
CA ARG A 72 10.98 2.38 1.32
C ARG A 72 11.62 1.69 0.12
N TYR A 73 12.94 1.79 0.02
CA TYR A 73 13.71 1.01 -0.93
C TYR A 73 13.55 -0.50 -0.68
N MET A 74 13.25 -1.26 -1.73
CA MET A 74 13.13 -2.71 -1.64
C MET A 74 14.41 -3.41 -2.08
N THR A 75 14.82 -4.41 -1.29
CA THR A 75 15.89 -5.35 -1.62
C THR A 75 15.29 -6.72 -1.96
N GLY A 76 15.94 -7.49 -2.82
CA GLY A 76 15.50 -8.83 -3.22
C GLY A 76 15.33 -9.00 -4.74
N SER A 77 14.81 -10.17 -5.14
CA SER A 77 14.56 -10.49 -6.54
C SER A 77 13.51 -9.57 -7.15
N GLY A 78 13.80 -8.99 -8.32
CA GLY A 78 12.95 -7.97 -8.93
C GLY A 78 13.03 -6.60 -8.25
N ALA A 79 13.96 -6.39 -7.32
CA ALA A 79 14.24 -5.11 -6.70
C ALA A 79 15.77 -4.91 -6.59
N ASN A 80 16.25 -4.14 -5.62
CA ASN A 80 17.68 -3.90 -5.39
C ASN A 80 18.45 -3.27 -6.59
N ASP A 81 17.83 -2.28 -7.24
CA ASP A 81 18.38 -1.51 -8.37
C ASP A 81 18.35 0.01 -8.08
N THR A 82 18.87 0.86 -8.95
CA THR A 82 18.88 2.31 -8.77
C THR A 82 17.47 2.91 -8.89
N LEU A 83 17.09 3.82 -7.98
CA LEU A 83 15.81 4.54 -8.06
C LEU A 83 15.91 5.80 -8.93
N PRO A 84 14.86 6.14 -9.71
CA PRO A 84 13.66 5.33 -9.97
C PRO A 84 13.96 4.07 -10.78
N SER A 85 13.31 2.96 -10.43
CA SER A 85 13.48 1.65 -11.07
C SER A 85 12.22 1.21 -11.81
N ASN A 86 12.40 0.48 -12.92
CA ASN A 86 11.28 -0.09 -13.68
C ASN A 86 10.49 -1.15 -12.91
N ASN A 87 11.10 -1.81 -11.92
CA ASN A 87 10.46 -2.90 -11.19
C ASN A 87 9.77 -2.43 -9.90
N GLN A 88 10.31 -1.41 -9.23
CA GLN A 88 9.80 -0.91 -7.94
C GLN A 88 9.36 0.56 -7.96
N GLY A 89 9.47 1.24 -9.10
CA GLY A 89 9.18 2.66 -9.19
C GLY A 89 10.10 3.47 -8.26
N MET A 90 9.50 4.14 -7.29
CA MET A 90 10.21 4.90 -6.25
C MET A 90 10.42 4.11 -4.95
N GLY A 91 10.00 2.84 -4.91
CA GLY A 91 10.01 2.00 -3.71
C GLY A 91 8.60 1.65 -3.23
N GLU A 92 8.54 0.96 -2.09
CA GLU A 92 7.31 0.52 -1.42
C GLU A 92 6.65 1.67 -0.65
N ALA A 93 5.34 1.82 -0.81
CA ALA A 93 4.57 2.78 -0.01
C ALA A 93 4.71 2.46 1.49
N ASN A 94 5.24 3.42 2.27
CA ASN A 94 5.51 3.24 3.69
C ASN A 94 4.78 4.30 4.52
N VAL A 95 3.74 3.84 5.22
CA VAL A 95 2.89 4.67 6.06
C VAL A 95 3.62 5.17 7.30
N ASN A 96 4.46 4.33 7.90
CA ASN A 96 5.21 4.68 9.11
C ASN A 96 6.23 5.78 8.79
N SER A 97 7.02 5.61 7.73
CA SER A 97 7.99 6.63 7.30
C SER A 97 7.34 7.98 7.01
N PHE A 98 6.11 8.00 6.50
CA PHE A 98 5.37 9.25 6.34
C PHE A 98 5.05 9.91 7.68
N PHE A 99 4.48 9.18 8.63
CA PHE A 99 4.13 9.75 9.93
C PHE A 99 5.35 10.08 10.79
N ASP A 100 6.44 9.34 10.67
CA ASP A 100 7.70 9.59 11.39
C ASP A 100 8.30 10.96 11.07
N VAL A 101 8.19 11.40 9.80
CA VAL A 101 8.63 12.74 9.35
C VAL A 101 7.91 13.86 10.12
N PHE A 102 6.67 13.64 10.56
CA PHE A 102 5.89 14.63 11.31
C PHE A 102 5.94 14.42 12.82
N ALA A 103 6.23 13.20 13.28
CA ALA A 103 6.34 12.87 14.71
C ALA A 103 7.71 13.23 15.30
N THR A 104 8.76 13.22 14.49
CA THR A 104 10.14 13.47 14.95
C THR A 104 10.58 14.88 14.60
N ALA A 105 10.94 15.69 15.60
CA ALA A 105 11.61 16.97 15.38
C ALA A 105 13.01 16.72 14.82
N HIS A 106 13.16 16.75 13.49
CA HIS A 106 14.47 16.78 12.85
C HIS A 106 15.07 18.19 13.03
N ILE A 107 15.83 18.40 14.10
CA ILE A 107 16.80 19.49 14.14
C ILE A 107 17.82 19.15 13.05
N LEU A 108 17.84 19.93 11.98
CA LEU A 108 18.90 19.86 10.99
C LEU A 108 20.21 20.19 11.72
N HIS A 109 21.10 19.20 11.85
CA HIS A 109 22.49 19.41 12.27
C HIS A 109 23.29 20.00 11.11
#